data_AF-A0A9W9AE20-F1
#
_entry.id   AF-A0A9W9AE20-F1
#
_cell.length_a   1.000
_cell.length_b   1.000
_cell.length_c   1.000
_cell.angle_alpha   90.00
_cell.angle_beta   90.00
_cell.angle_gamma   90.00
#
_symmetry.space_group_name_H-M   'P 1'
#
loop_
_entity.id
_entity.type
_entity.pdbx_description
1 polymer ?
#
loop_
_entity_poly.entity_id
_entity_poly.type
_entity_poly.pdbx_seq_one_letter_code
_entity_poly.pdbx_strand_id
1 'polypeptide(L)'
;MPHNHDHNCSHEHEHYHDHDDHDSLSTGAQDNLYQYIDRANVVALNADDNCKGSDAIKPWHERASEDKFIESDADDQLIVRLPFTGSVKLRSLLLKTGPADLTPSKVLLFANEDNLDFQDVVDKKPTQEFNIAQGREVGEYVVKTAKFPNVSSLTLFFPSSQGAETVRIYYIGLLGTWTERKSNPVVTVYEAQANLADHQKIQGTEGNFSTFQS
;
A
#
# COMPACT_ATOMS: atom_id res chain seq x y z
N MET A 1 22.17 62.18 -57.28
CA MET A 1 22.57 61.02 -56.46
C MET A 1 22.92 61.52 -55.07
N PRO A 2 21.98 61.46 -54.11
CA PRO A 2 22.22 61.64 -52.67
C PRO A 2 22.25 60.26 -51.98
N HIS A 3 23.31 59.90 -51.25
CA HIS A 3 23.63 60.21 -49.85
C HIS A 3 22.72 59.54 -48.81
N ASN A 4 23.33 58.53 -48.17
CA ASN A 4 23.07 57.81 -46.93
C ASN A 4 21.84 58.16 -46.09
N HIS A 5 21.04 57.13 -45.84
CA HIS A 5 20.11 57.06 -44.72
C HIS A 5 20.72 56.21 -43.58
N ASP A 6 20.78 56.84 -42.41
CA ASP A 6 20.85 56.24 -41.08
C ASP A 6 19.83 55.12 -40.89
N HIS A 7 20.24 54.03 -40.23
CA HIS A 7 19.39 53.27 -39.31
C HIS A 7 20.27 52.53 -38.29
N ASN A 8 20.40 53.16 -37.12
CA ASN A 8 20.85 52.54 -35.88
C ASN A 8 19.70 51.71 -35.30
N CYS A 9 19.79 50.38 -35.36
CA CYS A 9 18.86 49.48 -34.67
C CYS A 9 19.62 48.67 -33.62
N SER A 10 19.50 49.13 -32.37
CA SER A 10 19.85 48.39 -31.16
C SER A 10 18.96 47.16 -31.04
N HIS A 11 19.53 45.97 -31.14
CA HIS A 11 18.84 44.72 -30.84
C HIS A 11 19.13 44.34 -29.38
N GLU A 12 18.26 44.80 -28.48
CA GLU A 12 18.12 44.25 -27.13
C GLU A 12 17.37 42.92 -27.27
N HIS A 13 18.09 41.80 -27.18
CA HIS A 13 17.47 40.50 -27.04
C HIS A 13 17.24 40.21 -25.56
N GLU A 14 15.99 40.38 -25.15
CA GLU A 14 15.44 39.95 -23.89
C GLU A 14 15.69 38.44 -23.70
N HIS A 15 16.40 38.10 -22.63
CA HIS A 15 16.52 36.74 -22.15
C HIS A 15 15.15 36.29 -21.62
N TYR A 16 14.38 35.61 -22.47
CA TYR A 16 13.28 34.79 -22.00
C TYR A 16 13.87 33.70 -21.11
N HIS A 17 13.57 33.79 -19.82
CA HIS A 17 13.71 32.69 -18.87
C HIS A 17 12.75 31.60 -19.32
N ASP A 18 13.29 30.63 -20.04
CA ASP A 18 12.70 29.31 -20.24
C ASP A 18 12.51 28.71 -18.85
N HIS A 19 11.29 28.82 -18.33
CA HIS A 19 10.90 28.13 -17.13
C HIS A 19 10.85 26.66 -17.49
N ASP A 20 11.88 25.94 -17.04
CA ASP A 20 11.96 24.48 -16.96
C ASP A 20 10.56 23.86 -16.85
N ASP A 21 10.04 23.42 -17.99
CA ASP A 21 9.05 22.35 -18.05
C ASP A 21 9.74 21.14 -17.45
N HIS A 22 9.60 21.00 -16.12
CA HIS A 22 10.10 19.86 -15.37
C HIS A 22 9.31 18.63 -15.81
N ASP A 23 9.83 18.04 -16.88
CA ASP A 23 9.60 16.73 -17.46
C ASP A 23 8.92 15.76 -16.48
N SER A 24 7.58 15.78 -16.46
CA SER A 24 6.76 14.91 -15.61
C SER A 24 6.77 13.45 -16.04
N LEU A 25 7.54 13.12 -17.09
CA LEU A 25 7.61 11.78 -17.68
C LEU A 25 8.71 10.90 -17.05
N SER A 26 9.61 11.48 -16.23
CA SER A 26 10.70 10.74 -15.57
C SER A 26 10.47 10.48 -14.07
N THR A 27 9.56 11.22 -13.43
CA THR A 27 9.33 11.14 -11.97
C THR A 27 8.71 9.81 -11.52
N GLY A 28 8.04 9.09 -12.42
CA GLY A 28 7.38 7.82 -12.09
C GLY A 28 8.34 6.73 -11.60
N ALA A 29 9.58 6.70 -12.10
CA ALA A 29 10.58 5.75 -11.62
C ALA A 29 11.14 6.12 -10.24
N GLN A 30 11.25 7.42 -9.94
CA GLN A 30 11.81 7.91 -8.67
C GLN A 30 10.85 7.71 -7.50
N ASP A 31 9.55 7.80 -7.74
CA ASP A 31 8.51 7.55 -6.75
C ASP A 31 8.14 6.07 -6.59
N ASN A 32 8.85 5.16 -7.27
CA ASN A 32 8.47 3.76 -7.31
C ASN A 32 8.65 3.07 -5.95
N LEU A 33 7.59 2.39 -5.48
CA LEU A 33 7.57 1.78 -4.15
C LEU A 33 7.97 0.29 -4.13
N TYR A 34 8.40 -0.29 -5.24
CA TYR A 34 8.68 -1.73 -5.38
C TYR A 34 9.58 -2.29 -4.27
N GLN A 35 10.66 -1.57 -3.93
CA GLN A 35 11.62 -2.02 -2.92
C GLN A 35 11.10 -1.95 -1.49
N TYR A 36 10.00 -1.22 -1.25
CA TYR A 36 9.40 -1.05 0.06
C TYR A 36 8.19 -1.95 0.31
N ILE A 37 7.81 -2.76 -0.69
CA ILE A 37 6.78 -3.79 -0.53
C ILE A 37 7.42 -5.03 0.07
N ASP A 38 6.86 -5.52 1.17
CA ASP A 38 7.26 -6.79 1.77
C ASP A 38 6.66 -7.96 0.97
N ARG A 39 7.29 -8.24 -0.17
CA ARG A 39 6.87 -9.25 -1.15
C ARG A 39 6.77 -10.66 -0.56
N ALA A 40 7.52 -10.97 0.50
CA ALA A 40 7.49 -12.28 1.13
C ALA A 40 6.19 -12.53 1.91
N ASN A 41 5.54 -11.46 2.37
CA ASN A 41 4.30 -11.50 3.14
C ASN A 41 3.09 -11.01 2.34
N VAL A 42 3.20 -10.92 1.02
CA VAL A 42 2.05 -10.64 0.15
C VAL A 42 1.11 -11.83 0.16
N VAL A 43 -0.17 -11.54 0.40
CA VAL A 43 -1.24 -12.54 0.43
C VAL A 43 -2.16 -12.28 -0.75
N ALA A 44 -2.49 -13.32 -1.51
CA ALA A 44 -3.56 -13.29 -2.50
C ALA A 44 -4.63 -14.32 -2.12
N LEU A 45 -5.88 -13.90 -2.06
CA LEU A 45 -7.03 -14.78 -1.77
C LEU A 45 -7.80 -15.04 -3.05
N ASN A 46 -8.20 -16.29 -3.26
CA ASN A 46 -8.78 -16.80 -4.51
C ASN A 46 -7.85 -16.62 -5.72
N ALA A 47 -6.53 -16.72 -5.53
CA ALA A 47 -5.58 -16.82 -6.64
C ALA A 47 -5.31 -18.29 -6.96
N ASP A 48 -5.09 -18.60 -8.24
CA ASP A 48 -4.67 -19.93 -8.71
C ASP A 48 -3.42 -20.39 -7.95
N ASP A 49 -3.42 -21.65 -7.48
CA ASP A 49 -2.34 -22.25 -6.68
C ASP A 49 -0.97 -22.24 -7.40
N ASN A 50 -0.95 -22.13 -8.73
CA ASN A 50 0.26 -22.02 -9.52
C ASN A 50 0.89 -20.61 -9.49
N CYS A 51 0.14 -19.61 -9.01
CA CYS A 51 0.54 -18.21 -8.95
C CYS A 51 0.81 -17.78 -7.51
N LYS A 52 1.90 -17.06 -7.27
CA LYS A 52 2.13 -16.37 -5.99
C LYS A 52 1.59 -14.95 -6.08
N GLY A 53 0.99 -14.43 -5.02
CA GLY A 53 0.55 -13.02 -4.97
C GLY A 53 1.65 -12.02 -5.35
N SER A 54 2.92 -12.36 -5.06
CA SER A 54 4.09 -11.57 -5.43
C SER A 54 4.41 -11.54 -6.93
N ASP A 55 3.89 -12.46 -7.75
CA ASP A 55 4.23 -12.58 -9.16
C ASP A 55 3.72 -11.41 -10.01
N ALA A 56 2.64 -10.75 -9.57
CA ALA A 56 2.17 -9.50 -10.15
C ALA A 56 2.96 -8.27 -9.68
N ILE A 57 3.81 -8.38 -8.66
CA ILE A 57 4.61 -7.26 -8.14
C ILE A 57 6.01 -7.34 -8.75
N LYS A 58 6.26 -6.52 -9.77
CA LYS A 58 7.48 -6.57 -10.59
C LYS A 58 8.30 -5.28 -10.50
N PRO A 59 9.60 -5.32 -10.83
CA PRO A 59 10.39 -4.12 -11.02
C PRO A 59 9.81 -3.22 -12.12
N TRP A 60 10.09 -1.92 -12.05
CA TRP A 60 9.58 -0.92 -13.01
C TRP A 60 9.86 -1.25 -14.49
N HIS A 61 11.00 -1.85 -14.79
CA HIS A 61 11.40 -2.21 -16.16
C HIS A 61 10.63 -3.43 -16.71
N GLU A 62 10.04 -4.25 -15.85
CA GLU A 62 9.24 -5.43 -16.23
C GLU A 62 7.73 -5.15 -16.22
N ARG A 63 7.29 -3.91 -15.98
CA ARG A 63 5.86 -3.54 -15.83
C ARG A 63 4.98 -3.92 -17.04
N ALA A 64 5.57 -4.02 -18.22
CA ALA A 64 4.89 -4.39 -19.45
C ALA A 64 4.94 -5.90 -19.75
N SER A 65 5.79 -6.67 -19.06
CA SER A 65 5.91 -8.12 -19.27
C SER A 65 4.65 -8.85 -18.83
N GLU A 66 4.22 -9.81 -19.65
CA GLU A 66 3.08 -10.69 -19.41
C GLU A 66 3.52 -12.10 -18.98
N ASP A 67 4.81 -12.33 -18.74
CA ASP A 67 5.38 -13.66 -18.48
C ASP A 67 4.93 -14.26 -17.14
N LYS A 68 4.71 -13.39 -16.15
CA LYS A 68 4.17 -13.73 -14.83
C LYS A 68 2.90 -12.96 -14.56
N PHE A 69 1.94 -13.59 -13.91
CA PHE A 69 0.67 -12.99 -13.55
C PHE A 69 0.08 -13.71 -12.34
N ILE A 70 -0.97 -13.12 -11.80
CA ILE A 70 -1.91 -13.79 -10.92
C ILE A 70 -3.26 -13.85 -11.63
N GLU A 71 -3.95 -14.96 -11.48
CA GLU A 71 -5.29 -15.20 -12.00
C GLU A 71 -6.15 -15.73 -10.85
N SER A 72 -7.43 -15.41 -10.85
CA SER A 72 -8.36 -15.98 -9.87
C SER A 72 -8.74 -17.43 -10.21
N ASP A 73 -8.98 -18.25 -9.20
CA ASP A 73 -9.16 -19.71 -9.37
C ASP A 73 -10.62 -20.11 -9.56
N ALA A 74 -11.46 -19.86 -8.55
CA ALA A 74 -12.84 -20.37 -8.53
C ALA A 74 -13.86 -19.47 -9.22
N ASP A 75 -13.67 -18.15 -9.12
CA ASP A 75 -14.55 -17.12 -9.67
C ASP A 75 -13.76 -15.84 -10.00
N ASP A 76 -14.44 -14.77 -10.37
CA ASP A 76 -13.83 -13.51 -10.82
C ASP A 76 -13.54 -12.51 -9.69
N GLN A 77 -13.57 -12.96 -8.44
CA GLN A 77 -13.22 -12.18 -7.27
C GLN A 77 -11.78 -12.43 -6.84
N LEU A 78 -11.00 -11.38 -6.61
CA LEU A 78 -9.60 -11.51 -6.20
C LEU A 78 -9.24 -10.46 -5.16
N ILE A 79 -8.60 -10.88 -4.07
CA ILE A 79 -8.04 -9.97 -3.06
C ILE A 79 -6.53 -10.09 -3.08
N VAL A 80 -5.81 -8.97 -3.11
CA VAL A 80 -4.35 -8.91 -2.97
C VAL A 80 -3.99 -7.96 -1.83
N ARG A 81 -3.26 -8.45 -0.83
CA ARG A 81 -2.80 -7.68 0.33
C ARG A 81 -1.30 -7.42 0.22
N LEU A 82 -0.93 -6.14 0.23
CA LEU A 82 0.43 -5.66 0.06
C LEU A 82 0.91 -4.99 1.36
N PRO A 83 1.66 -5.69 2.22
CA PRO A 83 2.33 -5.07 3.34
C PRO A 83 3.54 -4.24 2.89
N PHE A 84 3.80 -3.15 3.60
CA PHE A 84 4.97 -2.30 3.39
C PHE A 84 5.97 -2.45 4.53
N THR A 85 7.26 -2.26 4.24
CA THR A 85 8.36 -2.29 5.22
C THR A 85 8.44 -1.01 6.07
N GLY A 86 7.52 -0.06 5.87
CA GLY A 86 7.45 1.20 6.60
C GLY A 86 6.15 1.94 6.33
N SER A 87 6.14 3.26 6.51
CA SER A 87 4.96 4.10 6.25
C SER A 87 5.03 4.70 4.85
N VAL A 88 3.99 4.46 4.05
CA VAL A 88 3.86 4.95 2.67
C VAL A 88 2.82 6.06 2.59
N LYS A 89 3.18 7.17 1.95
CA LYS A 89 2.22 8.15 1.44
C LYS A 89 1.93 7.83 -0.03
N LEU A 90 0.78 7.21 -0.30
CA LEU A 90 0.44 6.71 -1.63
C LEU A 90 0.01 7.85 -2.57
N ARG A 91 0.55 7.85 -3.79
CA ARG A 91 0.22 8.80 -4.86
C ARG A 91 -0.57 8.14 -5.98
N SER A 92 -0.11 6.99 -6.47
CA SER A 92 -0.76 6.29 -7.58
C SER A 92 -0.66 4.78 -7.45
N LEU A 93 -1.68 4.09 -7.95
CA LEU A 93 -1.69 2.66 -8.24
C LEU A 93 -1.49 2.46 -9.74
N LEU A 94 -0.60 1.56 -10.14
CA LEU A 94 -0.38 1.16 -11.52
C LEU A 94 -0.88 -0.27 -11.72
N LEU A 95 -1.68 -0.52 -12.75
CA LEU A 95 -2.18 -1.86 -13.05
C LEU A 95 -1.99 -2.21 -14.52
N LYS A 96 -1.57 -3.44 -14.79
CA LYS A 96 -1.71 -4.11 -16.09
C LYS A 96 -2.55 -5.35 -15.89
N THR A 97 -3.67 -5.44 -16.58
CA THR A 97 -4.71 -6.48 -16.36
C THR A 97 -5.24 -7.02 -17.69
N GLY A 98 -6.08 -8.05 -17.62
CA GLY A 98 -6.71 -8.66 -18.80
C GLY A 98 -5.91 -9.84 -19.36
N PRO A 99 -5.95 -10.09 -20.68
CA PRO A 99 -6.55 -9.26 -21.74
C PRO A 99 -8.08 -9.39 -21.84
N ALA A 100 -8.70 -8.43 -22.55
CA ALA A 100 -10.13 -8.44 -22.91
C ALA A 100 -11.03 -8.67 -21.68
N ASP A 101 -11.86 -9.71 -21.70
CA ASP A 101 -12.90 -9.95 -20.70
C ASP A 101 -12.34 -10.38 -19.33
N LEU A 102 -11.08 -10.84 -19.27
CA LEU A 102 -10.33 -11.12 -18.02
C LEU A 102 -9.94 -9.84 -17.26
N THR A 103 -10.18 -8.67 -17.85
CA THR A 103 -9.90 -7.38 -17.21
C THR A 103 -10.87 -7.21 -16.04
N PRO A 104 -10.41 -6.91 -14.81
CA PRO A 104 -11.31 -6.56 -13.72
C PRO A 104 -12.18 -5.34 -14.08
N SER A 105 -13.41 -5.29 -13.62
CA SER A 105 -14.30 -4.14 -13.84
C SER A 105 -13.86 -2.93 -13.01
N LYS A 106 -13.41 -3.18 -11.78
CA LYS A 106 -13.04 -2.18 -10.79
C LYS A 106 -11.91 -2.68 -9.89
N VAL A 107 -11.31 -1.74 -9.18
CA VAL A 107 -10.45 -2.02 -8.02
C VAL A 107 -10.88 -1.16 -6.84
N LEU A 108 -11.05 -1.80 -5.69
CA LEU A 108 -11.36 -1.17 -4.40
C LEU A 108 -10.11 -1.21 -3.53
N LEU A 109 -9.72 -0.06 -3.01
CA LEU A 109 -8.51 0.12 -2.20
C LEU A 109 -8.92 0.29 -0.73
N PHE A 110 -8.28 -0.49 0.13
CA PHE A 110 -8.43 -0.40 1.59
C PHE A 110 -7.05 -0.19 2.21
N ALA A 111 -6.84 0.94 2.86
CA ALA A 111 -5.59 1.27 3.53
C ALA A 111 -5.59 0.79 4.98
N ASN A 112 -4.51 0.14 5.42
CA ASN A 112 -4.28 -0.34 6.79
C ASN A 112 -5.31 -1.37 7.27
N GLU A 113 -5.67 -2.29 6.37
CA GLU A 113 -6.67 -3.32 6.60
C GLU A 113 -6.08 -4.69 6.31
N ASP A 114 -5.42 -5.28 7.32
CA ASP A 114 -4.55 -6.45 7.16
C ASP A 114 -5.31 -7.78 6.98
N ASN A 115 -6.59 -7.81 7.39
CA ASN A 115 -7.35 -9.05 7.56
C ASN A 115 -8.65 -9.13 6.73
N LEU A 116 -8.86 -8.22 5.77
CA LEU A 116 -10.09 -8.18 4.96
C LEU A 116 -10.30 -9.43 4.11
N ASP A 117 -11.38 -10.16 4.38
CA ASP A 117 -11.85 -11.27 3.55
C ASP A 117 -13.03 -10.86 2.64
N PHE A 118 -13.57 -11.81 1.88
CA PHE A 118 -14.67 -11.57 0.94
C PHE A 118 -16.00 -11.20 1.61
N GLN A 119 -16.20 -11.54 2.89
CA GLN A 119 -17.39 -11.13 3.64
C GLN A 119 -17.23 -9.68 4.11
N ASP A 120 -16.06 -9.35 4.65
CA ASP A 120 -15.78 -8.01 5.18
C ASP A 120 -15.79 -6.92 4.10
N VAL A 121 -15.23 -7.20 2.91
CA VAL A 121 -15.11 -6.20 1.83
C VAL A 121 -16.46 -5.76 1.25
N VAL A 122 -17.53 -6.54 1.46
CA VAL A 122 -18.88 -6.20 1.00
C VAL A 122 -19.52 -5.13 1.89
N ASP A 123 -19.33 -5.24 3.20
CA ASP A 123 -19.92 -4.32 4.18
C ASP A 123 -19.05 -3.08 4.44
N LYS A 124 -17.75 -3.19 4.13
CA LYS A 124 -16.80 -2.12 4.40
C LYS A 124 -16.68 -1.14 3.23
N LYS A 125 -16.79 0.15 3.57
CA LYS A 125 -16.56 1.22 2.61
C LYS A 125 -15.08 1.27 2.18
N PRO A 126 -14.75 1.16 0.89
CA PRO A 126 -13.38 1.31 0.42
C PRO A 126 -12.85 2.72 0.68
N THR A 127 -11.55 2.84 0.92
CA THR A 127 -10.87 4.14 1.05
C THR A 127 -11.02 4.93 -0.26
N GLN A 128 -10.81 4.25 -1.38
CA GLN A 128 -11.05 4.77 -2.73
C GLN A 128 -11.31 3.61 -3.69
N GLU A 129 -12.05 3.86 -4.77
CA GLU A 129 -12.32 2.89 -5.81
C GLU A 129 -12.07 3.50 -7.20
N PHE A 130 -11.77 2.65 -8.17
CA PHE A 130 -11.60 3.03 -9.57
C PHE A 130 -12.26 2.02 -10.50
N ASN A 131 -12.81 2.50 -11.60
CA ASN A 131 -13.17 1.64 -12.74
C ASN A 131 -11.90 1.37 -13.55
N ILE A 132 -11.71 0.13 -13.98
CA ILE A 132 -10.57 -0.27 -14.79
C ILE A 132 -11.03 -0.31 -16.26
N ALA A 133 -10.33 0.40 -17.14
CA ALA A 133 -10.59 0.34 -18.56
C ALA A 133 -9.89 -0.87 -19.17
N GLN A 134 -10.54 -1.52 -20.15
CA GLN A 134 -9.86 -2.51 -20.97
C GLN A 134 -8.71 -1.86 -21.74
N GLY A 135 -7.54 -2.47 -21.70
CA GLY A 135 -6.35 -1.98 -22.36
C GLY A 135 -5.21 -2.99 -22.26
N ARG A 136 -4.19 -2.81 -23.09
CA ARG A 136 -2.96 -3.60 -23.04
C ARG A 136 -1.84 -2.88 -22.27
N GLU A 137 -1.95 -1.57 -22.14
CA GLU A 137 -0.95 -0.73 -21.46
C GLU A 137 -1.12 -0.76 -19.94
N VAL A 138 -0.08 -0.30 -19.24
CA VAL A 138 -0.16 -0.08 -17.78
C VAL A 138 -1.00 1.17 -17.51
N GLY A 139 -2.15 1.00 -16.85
CA GLY A 139 -3.00 2.11 -16.41
C GLY A 139 -2.50 2.71 -15.09
N GLU A 140 -2.49 4.04 -14.98
CA GLU A 140 -2.21 4.77 -13.74
C GLU A 140 -3.52 5.30 -13.11
N TYR A 141 -3.71 4.99 -11.83
CA TYR A 141 -4.87 5.37 -11.03
C TYR A 141 -4.39 6.26 -9.88
N VAL A 142 -4.50 7.58 -10.08
CA VAL A 142 -4.06 8.59 -9.10
C VAL A 142 -5.02 8.59 -7.90
N VAL A 143 -4.48 8.35 -6.71
CA VAL A 143 -5.27 8.34 -5.47
C VAL A 143 -5.38 9.75 -4.88
N LYS A 144 -6.39 9.97 -4.04
CA LYS A 144 -6.46 11.16 -3.21
C LYS A 144 -5.47 10.99 -2.06
N THR A 145 -4.26 11.50 -2.19
CA THR A 145 -3.17 11.31 -1.23
C THR A 145 -3.55 11.65 0.23
N ALA A 146 -4.47 12.59 0.44
CA ALA A 146 -5.03 12.91 1.77
C ALA A 146 -5.71 11.72 2.47
N LYS A 147 -6.19 10.73 1.71
CA LYS A 147 -6.76 9.48 2.22
C LYS A 147 -5.73 8.37 2.46
N PHE A 148 -4.51 8.54 1.94
CA PHE A 148 -3.43 7.56 2.03
C PHE A 148 -2.11 8.18 2.54
N PRO A 149 -2.10 8.93 3.67
CA PRO A 149 -0.90 9.63 4.12
C PRO A 149 0.12 8.72 4.83
N ASN A 150 -0.34 7.66 5.48
CA ASN A 150 0.48 6.76 6.32
C ASN A 150 -0.04 5.32 6.19
N VAL A 151 0.23 4.70 5.06
CA VAL A 151 -0.19 3.36 4.71
C VAL A 151 0.91 2.37 5.08
N SER A 152 0.64 1.44 5.98
CA SER A 152 1.52 0.30 6.28
C SER A 152 1.11 -0.99 5.57
N SER A 153 -0.13 -1.08 5.10
CA SER A 153 -0.59 -2.14 4.22
C SER A 153 -1.68 -1.63 3.30
N LEU A 154 -1.73 -2.16 2.08
CA LEU A 154 -2.75 -1.86 1.10
C LEU A 154 -3.43 -3.15 0.66
N THR A 155 -4.74 -3.23 0.84
CA THR A 155 -5.57 -4.32 0.33
C THR A 155 -6.29 -3.85 -0.94
N LEU A 156 -6.10 -4.60 -2.02
CA LEU A 156 -6.76 -4.41 -3.30
C LEU A 156 -7.81 -5.49 -3.46
N PHE A 157 -9.05 -5.10 -3.74
CA PHE A 157 -10.13 -6.01 -4.06
C PHE A 157 -10.63 -5.77 -5.48
N PHE A 158 -10.67 -6.84 -6.26
CA PHE A 158 -11.20 -6.90 -7.63
C PHE A 158 -12.49 -7.72 -7.57
N PRO A 159 -13.66 -7.07 -7.72
CA PRO A 159 -14.95 -7.71 -7.39
C PRO A 159 -15.54 -8.53 -8.54
N SER A 160 -15.13 -8.26 -9.77
CA SER A 160 -15.62 -8.96 -10.96
C SER A 160 -14.72 -8.71 -12.16
N SER A 161 -14.83 -9.56 -13.17
CA SER A 161 -14.28 -9.35 -14.51
C SER A 161 -15.16 -8.42 -15.35
N GLN A 162 -14.79 -8.21 -16.61
CA GLN A 162 -15.58 -7.49 -17.63
C GLN A 162 -16.27 -8.43 -18.62
N GLY A 163 -16.40 -9.72 -18.30
CA GLY A 163 -17.13 -10.70 -19.11
C GLY A 163 -16.61 -12.13 -19.04
N ALA A 164 -15.48 -12.38 -18.36
CA ALA A 164 -14.91 -13.70 -18.16
C ALA A 164 -15.30 -14.30 -16.79
N GLU A 165 -14.99 -15.58 -16.59
CA GLU A 165 -15.23 -16.28 -15.32
C GLU A 165 -14.15 -16.00 -14.26
N THR A 166 -13.00 -15.45 -14.69
CA THR A 166 -11.86 -15.12 -13.83
C THR A 166 -11.31 -13.73 -14.15
N VAL A 167 -10.45 -13.22 -13.27
CA VAL A 167 -9.68 -11.99 -13.49
C VAL A 167 -8.19 -12.28 -13.55
N ARG A 168 -7.47 -11.54 -14.40
CA ARG A 168 -6.02 -11.69 -14.55
C ARG A 168 -5.29 -10.36 -14.37
N ILE A 169 -4.21 -10.39 -13.60
CA ILE A 169 -3.37 -9.23 -13.27
C ILE A 169 -1.90 -9.56 -13.56
N TYR A 170 -1.31 -8.81 -14.48
CA TYR A 170 0.10 -8.94 -14.87
C TYR A 170 1.02 -8.04 -14.05
N TYR A 171 0.54 -6.90 -13.58
CA TYR A 171 1.37 -5.93 -12.87
C TYR A 171 0.56 -5.14 -11.85
N ILE A 172 1.10 -5.05 -10.64
CA ILE A 172 0.68 -4.15 -9.56
C ILE A 172 1.91 -3.33 -9.18
N GLY A 173 1.90 -2.05 -9.56
CA GLY A 173 2.91 -1.07 -9.18
C GLY A 173 2.31 0.01 -8.30
N LEU A 174 3.13 0.62 -7.45
CA LEU A 174 2.71 1.71 -6.58
C LEU A 174 3.71 2.85 -6.65
N LEU A 175 3.20 4.08 -6.71
CA LEU A 175 4.00 5.31 -6.65
C LEU A 175 3.66 6.09 -5.39
N GLY A 176 4.67 6.68 -4.77
CA GLY A 176 4.50 7.52 -3.59
C GLY A 176 5.81 7.76 -2.87
N THR A 177 5.72 8.21 -1.62
CA THR A 177 6.91 8.39 -0.77
C THR A 177 6.89 7.41 0.39
N TRP A 178 8.05 6.82 0.68
CA TRP A 178 8.22 5.93 1.82
C TRP A 178 8.96 6.65 2.95
N THR A 179 8.64 6.26 4.19
CA THR A 179 9.30 6.73 5.40
C THR A 179 9.50 5.57 6.36
N GLU A 180 10.65 5.53 7.01
CA GLU A 180 10.99 4.48 7.96
C GLU A 180 10.05 4.53 9.18
N ARG A 181 9.48 3.37 9.54
CA ARG A 181 8.66 3.24 10.75
C ARG A 181 9.59 2.96 11.93
N LYS A 182 9.84 3.97 12.77
CA LYS A 182 10.51 3.76 14.06
C LYS A 182 9.60 2.92 14.96
N SER A 183 9.85 1.61 15.04
CA SER A 183 9.20 0.74 16.01
C SER A 183 9.77 1.08 17.39
N ASN A 184 9.04 1.87 18.18
CA ASN A 184 9.33 2.01 19.59
C ASN A 184 8.50 0.93 20.29
N PRO A 185 9.07 -0.22 20.69
CA PRO A 185 8.31 -1.20 21.44
C PRO A 185 7.83 -0.52 22.72
N VAL A 186 6.52 -0.46 22.93
CA VAL A 186 5.96 -0.12 24.23
C VAL A 186 6.36 -1.26 25.16
N VAL A 187 7.49 -1.09 25.84
CA VAL A 187 7.87 -1.95 26.97
C VAL A 187 6.86 -1.60 28.06
N THR A 188 5.76 -2.34 28.10
CA THR A 188 4.86 -2.35 29.25
C THR A 188 5.61 -2.98 30.42
N VAL A 189 6.43 -2.18 31.10
CA VAL A 189 6.89 -2.51 32.45
C VAL A 189 5.66 -2.42 33.33
N TYR A 190 4.97 -3.54 33.51
CA TYR A 190 4.08 -3.69 34.64
C TYR A 190 4.97 -3.74 35.88
N GLU A 191 5.24 -2.57 36.46
CA GLU A 191 5.80 -2.45 37.80
C GLU A 191 4.79 -3.04 38.79
N ALA A 192 4.80 -4.36 38.96
CA ALA A 192 4.23 -4.98 40.14
C ALA A 192 5.16 -4.68 41.33
N GLN A 193 5.16 -3.43 41.80
CA GLN A 193 5.64 -3.12 43.14
C GLN A 193 4.63 -3.75 44.11
N ALA A 194 4.93 -4.95 44.59
CA ALA A 194 4.25 -5.51 45.75
C ALA A 194 4.52 -4.59 46.95
N ASN A 195 3.57 -3.72 47.27
CA ASN A 195 3.57 -2.99 48.53
C ASN A 195 3.38 -4.02 49.66
N LEU A 196 4.46 -4.29 50.40
CA LEU A 196 4.53 -5.16 51.58
C LEU A 196 3.70 -4.68 52.81
N ALA A 197 2.77 -3.74 52.61
CA ALA A 197 2.02 -3.10 53.69
C ALA A 197 0.62 -3.72 53.95
N ASP A 198 0.17 -4.70 53.17
CA ASP A 198 -1.14 -5.34 53.37
C ASP A 198 -1.01 -6.81 53.80
N HIS A 199 -0.50 -7.02 55.00
CA HIS A 199 -0.75 -8.26 55.75
C HIS A 199 -1.51 -7.89 57.02
N GLN A 200 -2.84 -8.11 57.03
CA GLN A 200 -3.63 -8.10 58.26
C GLN A 200 -3.17 -9.25 59.17
N LYS A 201 -2.69 -8.91 60.37
CA LYS A 201 -2.50 -9.88 61.45
C LYS A 201 -3.88 -10.34 61.93
N ILE A 202 -4.18 -11.62 61.72
CA ILE A 202 -5.31 -12.30 62.35
C ILE A 202 -5.11 -12.35 63.88
N GLN A 203 -6.16 -11.94 64.59
CA GLN A 203 -6.24 -11.77 66.03
C GLN A 203 -6.86 -13.03 66.67
N GLY A 204 -6.19 -13.61 67.66
CA GLY A 204 -6.81 -14.41 68.73
C GLY A 204 -6.88 -15.93 68.53
N THR A 205 -6.04 -16.67 69.25
CA THR A 205 -6.48 -17.90 69.93
C THR A 205 -5.69 -18.05 71.23
N GLU A 206 -6.27 -17.53 72.32
CA GLU A 206 -5.88 -17.86 73.69
C GLU A 206 -6.32 -19.31 73.97
N GLY A 207 -5.43 -20.10 74.54
CA GLY A 207 -5.68 -21.52 74.87
C GLY A 207 -4.61 -22.06 75.81
N ASN A 208 -4.69 -21.60 77.05
CA ASN A 208 -3.84 -21.98 78.19
C ASN A 208 -4.04 -23.48 78.51
N PHE A 209 -3.01 -24.33 78.40
CA PHE A 209 -2.99 -25.64 79.07
C PHE A 209 -1.60 -25.97 79.64
N SER A 210 -1.63 -26.37 80.90
CA SER A 210 -0.58 -26.35 81.90
C SER A 210 0.48 -27.45 81.77
N THR A 211 1.67 -27.12 82.27
CA THR A 211 2.72 -28.00 82.84
C THR A 211 2.19 -29.28 83.49
N PHE A 212 2.90 -30.41 83.31
CA PHE A 212 3.54 -31.17 84.39
C PHE A 212 4.57 -32.17 83.82
N GLN A 213 5.82 -32.04 84.28
CA GLN A 213 6.86 -33.05 84.17
C GLN A 213 6.64 -34.15 85.22
N SER A 214 6.97 -35.40 84.87
CA SER A 214 8.00 -36.21 85.54
C SER A 214 8.32 -37.43 84.67
#